data_AF-A0A261EQ05-F1
#
_entry.id   AF-A0A261EQ05-F1
#
_cell.length_a   1.000
_cell.length_b   1.000
_cell.length_c   1.000
_cell.angle_alpha   90.00
_cell.angle_beta   90.00
_cell.angle_gamma   90.00
#
_symmetry.space_group_name_H-M   'P 1'
#
loop_
_entity.id
_entity.type
_entity.pdbx_description
1 polymer ?
#
loop_
_entity_poly.entity_id
_entity_poly.type
_entity_poly.pdbx_seq_one_letter_code
_entity_poly.pdbx_strand_id
1 'polypeptide(L)'
;MKSPEVSSHPEATISDSQYSLADIQRRQSQPIRWMVFIGAVLIAIIVPYWWGRALAMHHTVQVMRMVSSLDPRGIALIAWTVTLVAFVGIGLSIIESSSWFWRVVFTIGLAAEQFIAGLCLLKVNFWYSTYVVYQKSAVLANAANLGILAAGMGVAVFALVFVAILVGVKKDSPWNILTHSWSALSMFFVIELAAIVIVMFGGLIH
;
A
#
# COMPACT_ATOMS: atom_id res chain seq x y z
N MET A 1 -55.26 -59.07 -18.07
CA MET A 1 -55.83 -57.89 -17.41
C MET A 1 -55.35 -57.88 -15.95
N LYS A 2 -54.31 -57.11 -15.65
CA LYS A 2 -54.00 -56.58 -14.30
C LYS A 2 -52.93 -55.50 -14.45
N SER A 3 -53.32 -54.24 -14.28
CA SER A 3 -52.44 -53.08 -14.18
C SER A 3 -51.76 -53.11 -12.80
N PRO A 4 -50.43 -52.91 -12.68
CA PRO A 4 -49.83 -52.60 -11.39
C PRO A 4 -49.88 -51.08 -11.12
N GLU A 5 -50.10 -50.75 -9.86
CA GLU A 5 -50.54 -49.48 -9.32
C GLU A 5 -49.58 -48.30 -9.55
N VAL A 6 -50.18 -47.14 -9.85
CA VAL A 6 -49.56 -45.82 -9.77
C VAL A 6 -49.39 -45.48 -8.28
N SER A 7 -48.16 -45.57 -7.79
CA SER A 7 -47.75 -44.96 -6.52
C SER A 7 -47.83 -43.44 -6.66
N SER A 8 -48.73 -42.84 -5.88
CA SER A 8 -49.02 -41.42 -5.84
C SER A 8 -48.26 -40.76 -4.69
N HIS A 9 -46.95 -40.61 -4.83
CA HIS A 9 -46.17 -39.65 -4.05
C HIS A 9 -45.14 -39.01 -4.98
N PRO A 10 -45.21 -37.70 -5.24
CA PRO A 10 -44.12 -36.99 -5.88
C PRO A 10 -42.93 -37.10 -4.93
N GLU A 11 -41.92 -37.91 -5.28
CA GLU A 11 -40.59 -37.64 -4.75
C GLU A 11 -40.27 -36.22 -5.19
N ALA A 12 -40.16 -35.32 -4.21
CA ALA A 12 -39.66 -34.00 -4.43
C ALA A 12 -38.26 -34.16 -5.01
N THR A 13 -38.15 -34.12 -6.34
CA THR A 13 -36.92 -33.84 -7.06
C THR A 13 -36.59 -32.39 -6.76
N ILE A 14 -36.14 -32.16 -5.52
CA ILE A 14 -35.39 -30.96 -5.19
C ILE A 14 -34.15 -31.09 -6.06
N SER A 15 -34.15 -30.37 -7.18
CA SER A 15 -32.95 -30.22 -7.97
C SER A 15 -31.88 -29.65 -7.04
N ASP A 16 -30.71 -30.28 -6.99
CA ASP A 16 -29.49 -29.77 -6.34
C ASP A 16 -29.06 -28.37 -6.87
N SER A 17 -29.87 -27.72 -7.71
CA SER A 17 -29.70 -26.40 -8.27
C SER A 17 -30.15 -25.25 -7.34
N GLN A 18 -30.57 -25.54 -6.11
CA GLN A 18 -30.81 -24.51 -5.07
C GLN A 18 -29.69 -24.45 -4.02
N TYR A 19 -28.47 -24.81 -4.37
CA TYR A 19 -27.34 -24.20 -3.66
C TYR A 19 -27.35 -22.70 -3.93
N SER A 20 -27.80 -21.96 -2.92
CA SER A 20 -27.70 -20.51 -2.86
C SER A 20 -26.28 -20.08 -3.27
N LEU A 21 -26.17 -19.22 -4.29
CA LEU A 21 -24.91 -18.58 -4.67
C LEU A 21 -24.22 -17.95 -3.44
N ALA A 22 -25.00 -17.52 -2.44
CA ALA A 22 -24.50 -17.01 -1.18
C ALA A 22 -23.81 -18.10 -0.31
N ASP A 23 -24.30 -19.34 -0.30
CA ASP A 23 -23.65 -20.44 0.44
C ASP A 23 -22.40 -20.98 -0.28
N ILE A 24 -22.39 -20.97 -1.61
CA ILE A 24 -21.19 -21.30 -2.41
C ILE A 24 -20.10 -20.22 -2.22
N GLN A 25 -20.47 -18.94 -2.23
CA GLN A 25 -19.54 -17.84 -1.92
C GLN A 25 -19.03 -17.90 -0.47
N ARG A 26 -19.88 -18.27 0.49
CA ARG A 26 -19.50 -18.42 1.90
C ARG A 26 -18.48 -19.56 2.09
N ARG A 27 -18.60 -20.66 1.34
CA ARG A 27 -17.67 -21.80 1.38
C ARG A 27 -16.33 -21.54 0.68
N GLN A 28 -16.30 -20.61 -0.30
CA GLN A 28 -15.07 -20.18 -0.98
C GLN A 28 -14.39 -18.97 -0.34
N SER A 29 -15.09 -18.20 0.48
CA SER A 29 -14.46 -17.20 1.33
C SER A 29 -13.50 -17.93 2.27
N GLN A 30 -12.21 -17.56 2.24
CA GLN A 30 -11.22 -18.09 3.18
C GLN A 30 -11.05 -17.08 4.32
N PRO A 31 -12.00 -17.00 5.28
CA PRO A 31 -12.03 -15.94 6.28
C PRO A 31 -10.74 -15.93 7.11
N ILE A 32 -10.18 -17.11 7.37
CA ILE A 32 -8.92 -17.27 8.12
C ILE A 32 -7.75 -16.60 7.39
N ARG A 33 -7.62 -16.75 6.06
CA ARG A 33 -6.54 -16.11 5.30
C ARG A 33 -6.62 -14.59 5.38
N TRP A 34 -7.82 -14.03 5.32
CA TRP A 34 -8.03 -12.59 5.48
C TRP A 34 -7.79 -12.12 6.92
N MET A 35 -8.22 -12.88 7.93
CA MET A 35 -7.91 -12.58 9.33
C MET A 35 -6.40 -12.55 9.58
N VAL A 36 -5.66 -13.54 9.06
CA VAL A 36 -4.20 -13.59 9.16
C VAL A 36 -3.57 -12.39 8.43
N PHE A 37 -4.04 -12.05 7.23
CA PHE A 37 -3.54 -10.89 6.49
C PHE A 37 -3.76 -9.59 7.27
N ILE A 38 -4.99 -9.34 7.72
CA ILE A 38 -5.35 -8.14 8.48
C ILE A 38 -4.55 -8.06 9.77
N GLY A 39 -4.43 -9.18 10.51
CA GLY A 39 -3.60 -9.25 11.70
C GLY A 39 -2.14 -8.90 11.41
N ALA A 40 -1.56 -9.44 10.33
CA ALA A 40 -0.20 -9.13 9.92
C ALA A 40 -0.03 -7.64 9.53
N VAL A 41 -0.99 -7.06 8.81
CA VAL A 41 -1.00 -5.63 8.46
C VAL A 41 -1.05 -4.75 9.70
N LEU A 42 -1.93 -5.06 10.67
CA LEU A 42 -2.02 -4.31 11.92
C LEU A 42 -0.70 -4.37 12.71
N ILE A 43 -0.08 -5.56 12.79
CA ILE A 43 1.24 -5.73 13.41
C ILE A 43 2.29 -4.89 12.66
N ALA A 44 2.29 -4.92 11.33
CA ALA A 44 3.21 -4.16 10.49
C ALA A 44 3.05 -2.63 10.62
N ILE A 45 1.86 -2.14 10.99
CA ILE A 45 1.63 -0.73 11.30
C ILE A 45 2.17 -0.37 12.69
N ILE A 46 1.80 -1.15 13.71
CA ILE A 46 2.02 -0.76 15.10
C ILE A 46 3.45 -1.02 15.55
N VAL A 47 3.94 -2.25 15.38
CA VAL A 47 5.20 -2.70 15.99
C VAL A 47 6.41 -1.97 15.39
N PRO A 48 6.55 -1.87 14.05
CA PRO A 48 7.71 -1.21 13.44
C PRO A 48 7.73 0.30 13.71
N TYR A 49 6.57 0.97 13.64
CA TYR A 49 6.49 2.40 13.96
C TYR A 49 6.89 2.70 15.40
N TRP A 50 6.34 1.93 16.35
CA TRP A 50 6.69 2.07 17.76
C TRP A 50 8.19 1.83 17.98
N TRP A 51 8.76 0.78 17.38
CA TRP A 51 10.17 0.46 17.50
C TRP A 51 11.08 1.55 16.91
N GLY A 52 10.79 2.03 15.69
CA GLY A 52 11.54 3.12 15.06
C GLY A 52 11.48 4.39 15.90
N ARG A 53 10.30 4.73 16.44
CA ARG A 53 10.14 5.88 17.32
C ARG A 53 10.90 5.71 18.64
N ALA A 54 10.90 4.53 19.25
CA ALA A 54 11.65 4.27 20.47
C ALA A 54 13.16 4.43 20.24
N LEU A 55 13.69 3.96 19.12
CA LEU A 55 15.09 4.19 18.72
C LEU A 55 15.39 5.67 18.51
N ALA A 56 14.49 6.40 17.84
CA ALA A 56 14.61 7.84 17.65
C ALA A 56 14.65 8.61 18.97
N MET A 57 13.91 8.19 20.00
CA MET A 57 13.85 8.92 21.28
C MET A 57 14.97 8.52 22.26
N HIS A 58 15.37 7.25 22.26
CA HIS A 58 16.28 6.70 23.29
C HIS A 58 17.69 6.42 22.77
N HIS A 59 17.89 6.27 21.47
CA HIS A 59 19.14 5.84 20.85
C HIS A 59 19.56 6.74 19.67
N THR A 60 19.24 8.03 19.73
CA THR A 60 19.52 9.04 18.67
C THR A 60 20.93 8.95 18.10
N VAL A 61 21.94 8.90 18.97
CA VAL A 61 23.36 8.87 18.58
C VAL A 61 23.69 7.64 17.72
N GLN A 62 23.09 6.49 18.02
CA GLN A 62 23.33 5.26 17.27
C GLN A 62 22.64 5.30 15.90
N VAL A 63 21.41 5.80 15.84
CA VAL A 63 20.68 6.02 14.57
C VAL A 63 21.46 6.98 13.67
N MET A 64 21.96 8.09 14.23
CA MET A 64 22.73 9.06 13.46
C MET A 64 24.05 8.49 12.94
N ARG A 65 24.76 7.65 13.71
CA ARG A 65 25.97 6.98 13.20
C ARG A 65 25.72 6.10 11.98
N MET A 66 24.57 5.44 11.92
CA MET A 66 24.23 4.58 10.78
C MET A 66 23.87 5.39 9.53
N VAL A 67 23.24 6.55 9.73
CA VAL A 67 22.67 7.36 8.65
C VAL A 67 23.58 8.51 8.22
N SER A 68 24.55 8.92 9.04
CA SER A 68 25.43 10.06 8.76
C SER A 68 26.36 9.87 7.56
N SER A 69 26.55 8.64 7.09
CA SER A 69 27.31 8.34 5.86
C SER A 69 26.49 8.56 4.58
N LEU A 70 25.17 8.74 4.71
CA LEU A 70 24.26 8.91 3.58
C LEU A 70 23.95 10.39 3.36
N ASP A 71 23.92 10.78 2.09
CA ASP A 71 23.43 12.09 1.68
C ASP A 71 21.91 12.20 1.95
N PRO A 72 21.39 13.35 2.43
CA PRO A 72 19.95 13.55 2.62
C PRO A 72 19.10 13.16 1.42
N ARG A 73 19.54 13.44 0.18
CA ARG A 73 18.81 13.04 -1.03
C ARG A 73 18.75 11.52 -1.18
N GLY A 74 19.82 10.82 -0.83
CA GLY A 74 19.86 9.36 -0.79
C GLY A 74 18.86 8.80 0.23
N ILE A 75 18.74 9.42 1.40
CA ILE A 75 17.77 9.03 2.43
C ILE A 75 16.33 9.25 1.94
N ALA A 76 16.05 10.38 1.31
CA ALA A 76 14.74 10.64 0.71
C ALA A 76 14.38 9.60 -0.35
N LEU A 77 15.33 9.24 -1.23
CA LEU A 77 15.15 8.23 -2.26
C LEU A 77 14.88 6.83 -1.66
N ILE A 78 15.60 6.46 -0.60
CA ILE A 78 15.38 5.19 0.11
C ILE A 78 13.97 5.16 0.72
N ALA A 79 13.59 6.21 1.45
CA ALA A 79 12.28 6.27 2.10
C ALA A 79 11.15 6.27 1.06
N TRP A 80 11.30 7.03 -0.02
CA TRP A 80 10.38 6.99 -1.17
C TRP A 80 10.29 5.60 -1.79
N THR A 81 11.42 4.93 -2.04
CA THR A 81 11.44 3.58 -2.65
C THR A 81 10.71 2.57 -1.78
N VAL A 82 10.96 2.57 -0.47
CA VAL A 82 10.29 1.68 0.48
C VAL A 82 8.78 1.91 0.48
N THR A 83 8.36 3.18 0.49
CA THR A 83 6.94 3.56 0.46
C THR A 83 6.29 3.16 -0.88
N LEU A 84 6.98 3.39 -2.00
CA LEU A 84 6.55 3.01 -3.33
C LEU A 84 6.35 1.49 -3.45
N VAL A 85 7.26 0.68 -2.89
CA VAL A 85 7.13 -0.78 -2.85
C VAL A 85 5.89 -1.20 -2.06
N ALA A 86 5.57 -0.52 -0.96
CA ALA A 86 4.33 -0.77 -0.21
C ALA A 86 3.09 -0.47 -1.07
N PHE A 87 3.05 0.69 -1.75
CA PHE A 87 1.93 1.06 -2.62
C PHE A 87 1.76 0.13 -3.83
N VAL A 88 2.85 -0.24 -4.49
CA VAL A 88 2.83 -1.22 -5.58
C VAL A 88 2.40 -2.59 -5.06
N GLY A 89 2.90 -3.00 -3.90
CA GLY A 89 2.55 -4.26 -3.25
C GLY A 89 1.05 -4.36 -2.96
N ILE A 90 0.43 -3.32 -2.38
CA ILE A 90 -1.02 -3.34 -2.12
C ILE A 90 -1.81 -3.31 -3.43
N GLY A 91 -1.42 -2.48 -4.41
CA GLY A 91 -2.09 -2.41 -5.71
C GLY A 91 -2.08 -3.76 -6.44
N LEU A 92 -0.92 -4.41 -6.50
CA LEU A 92 -0.77 -5.73 -7.12
C LEU A 92 -1.41 -6.85 -6.30
N SER A 93 -1.54 -6.71 -4.98
CA SER A 93 -2.29 -7.66 -4.16
C SER A 93 -3.80 -7.67 -4.45
N ILE A 94 -4.32 -6.56 -4.99
CA ILE A 94 -5.71 -6.43 -5.43
C ILE A 94 -5.85 -7.00 -6.85
N ILE A 95 -4.92 -6.65 -7.75
CA ILE A 95 -4.94 -7.11 -9.15
C ILE A 95 -4.74 -8.63 -9.25
N GLU A 96 -3.76 -9.16 -8.50
CA GLU A 96 -3.41 -10.58 -8.47
C GLU A 96 -3.83 -11.22 -7.14
N SER A 97 -5.13 -11.14 -6.83
CA SER A 97 -5.68 -11.50 -5.52
C SER A 97 -5.49 -12.96 -5.10
N SER A 98 -5.18 -13.84 -6.06
CA SER A 98 -4.94 -15.27 -5.86
C SER A 98 -3.60 -15.55 -5.18
N SER A 99 -2.56 -14.74 -5.47
CA SER A 99 -1.22 -15.00 -4.96
C SER A 99 -0.98 -14.32 -3.61
N TRP A 100 -0.25 -15.02 -2.74
CA TRP A 100 0.17 -14.46 -1.45
C TRP A 100 1.41 -13.57 -1.57
N PHE A 101 2.12 -13.66 -2.70
CA PHE A 101 3.37 -12.96 -2.95
C PHE A 101 3.24 -11.46 -2.71
N TRP A 102 2.30 -10.79 -3.38
CA TRP A 102 2.12 -9.34 -3.26
C TRP A 102 1.62 -8.89 -1.90
N ARG A 103 0.86 -9.75 -1.19
CA ARG A 103 0.45 -9.48 0.20
C ARG A 103 1.63 -9.51 1.15
N VAL A 104 2.58 -10.44 0.95
CA VAL A 104 3.83 -10.48 1.72
C VAL A 104 4.71 -9.27 1.39
N VAL A 105 4.90 -8.97 0.10
CA VAL A 105 5.66 -7.78 -0.34
C VAL A 105 5.06 -6.51 0.26
N PHE A 106 3.74 -6.34 0.21
CA PHE A 106 3.05 -5.23 0.86
C PHE A 106 3.30 -5.20 2.36
N THR A 107 3.14 -6.33 3.06
CA THR A 107 3.28 -6.37 4.53
C THR A 107 4.71 -6.03 4.98
N ILE A 108 5.72 -6.54 4.27
CA ILE A 108 7.14 -6.25 4.54
C ILE A 108 7.45 -4.79 4.19
N GLY A 109 6.99 -4.31 3.03
CA GLY A 109 7.17 -2.92 2.60
C GLY A 109 6.53 -1.94 3.58
N LEU A 110 5.30 -2.23 4.01
CA LEU A 110 4.58 -1.46 5.03
C LEU A 110 5.34 -1.49 6.36
N ALA A 111 5.82 -2.64 6.82
CA ALA A 111 6.60 -2.71 8.05
C ALA A 111 7.89 -1.86 7.97
N ALA A 112 8.58 -1.91 6.84
CA ALA A 112 9.78 -1.10 6.60
C ALA A 112 9.46 0.41 6.53
N GLU A 113 8.39 0.78 5.82
CA GLU A 113 7.90 2.17 5.76
C GLU A 113 7.56 2.69 7.15
N GLN A 114 6.80 1.91 7.93
CA GLN A 114 6.38 2.28 9.28
C GLN A 114 7.57 2.40 10.23
N PHE A 115 8.59 1.54 10.09
CA PHE A 115 9.85 1.68 10.82
C PHE A 115 10.57 2.99 10.48
N ILE A 116 10.71 3.33 9.19
CA ILE A 116 11.32 4.59 8.75
C ILE A 116 10.50 5.77 9.28
N ALA A 117 9.17 5.74 9.14
CA ALA A 117 8.24 6.74 9.64
C ALA A 117 8.37 6.96 11.16
N GLY A 118 8.58 5.88 11.92
CA GLY A 118 8.89 5.93 13.33
C GLY A 118 10.23 6.62 13.61
N LEU A 119 11.29 6.26 12.89
CA LEU A 119 12.62 6.86 13.02
C LEU A 119 12.61 8.35 12.72
N CYS A 120 11.91 8.78 11.67
CA CYS A 120 11.84 10.19 11.26
C CYS A 120 10.70 10.98 11.92
N LEU A 121 9.98 10.39 12.88
CA LEU A 121 8.88 11.01 13.62
C LEU A 121 7.82 11.62 12.68
N LEU A 122 7.47 10.86 11.64
CA LEU A 122 6.61 11.32 10.55
C LEU A 122 5.32 11.96 11.07
N LYS A 123 5.12 13.21 10.66
CA LYS A 123 3.94 14.04 10.87
C LYS A 123 3.87 15.04 9.73
N VAL A 124 2.70 15.60 9.44
CA VAL A 124 2.56 16.63 8.38
C VAL A 124 3.45 17.84 8.66
N ASN A 125 3.55 18.27 9.93
CA ASN A 125 4.44 19.35 10.38
C ASN A 125 5.69 18.80 11.08
N PHE A 126 6.39 17.86 10.44
CA PHE A 126 7.49 17.12 11.06
C PHE A 126 8.70 17.99 11.44
N TRP A 127 8.93 19.12 10.77
CA TRP A 127 10.11 19.98 10.93
C TRP A 127 10.46 20.32 12.39
N TYR A 128 9.44 20.61 13.21
CA TYR A 128 9.65 20.90 14.63
C TYR A 128 9.92 19.64 15.45
N SER A 129 9.21 18.55 15.16
CA SER A 129 9.34 17.28 15.88
C SER A 129 10.72 16.64 15.69
N THR A 130 11.25 16.68 14.47
CA THR A 130 12.58 16.17 14.15
C THR A 130 13.67 17.07 14.68
N TYR A 131 13.48 18.39 14.65
CA TYR A 131 14.46 19.34 15.19
C TYR A 131 14.68 19.14 16.69
N VAL A 132 13.62 18.96 17.47
CA VAL A 132 13.74 18.75 18.93
C VAL A 132 14.55 17.49 19.26
N VAL A 133 14.43 16.43 18.46
CA VAL A 133 15.07 15.13 18.73
C VAL A 133 16.45 15.00 18.10
N TYR A 134 16.60 15.37 16.83
CA TYR A 134 17.81 15.21 16.04
C TYR A 134 18.67 16.48 15.94
N GLN A 135 18.16 17.63 16.37
CA GLN A 135 18.90 18.89 16.44
C GLN A 135 19.52 19.24 15.09
N LYS A 136 20.84 19.45 15.03
CA LYS A 136 21.57 19.78 13.79
C LYS A 136 21.48 18.70 12.71
N SER A 137 21.16 17.46 13.07
CA SER A 137 21.02 16.34 12.14
C SER A 137 19.58 16.13 11.66
N ALA A 138 18.64 17.01 12.02
CA ALA A 138 17.23 16.88 11.63
C ALA A 138 17.01 16.85 10.12
N VAL A 139 17.91 17.43 9.32
CA VAL A 139 17.88 17.38 7.85
C VAL A 139 17.78 15.94 7.34
N LEU A 140 18.46 14.98 7.96
CA LEU A 140 18.43 13.57 7.56
C LEU A 140 17.05 12.95 7.78
N ALA A 141 16.44 13.19 8.95
CA ALA A 141 15.09 12.73 9.26
C ALA A 141 14.03 13.44 8.40
N ASN A 142 14.22 14.74 8.14
CA ASN A 142 13.35 15.54 7.29
C ASN A 142 13.36 15.03 5.84
N ALA A 143 14.52 14.64 5.33
CA ALA A 143 14.63 14.06 4.00
C ALA A 143 13.84 12.74 3.88
N ALA A 144 13.92 11.87 4.89
CA ALA A 144 13.12 10.65 4.93
C ALA A 144 11.61 10.96 4.92
N ASN A 145 11.16 11.92 5.75
CA ASN A 145 9.77 12.37 5.77
C ASN A 145 9.30 12.89 4.40
N LEU A 146 10.13 13.70 3.73
CA LEU A 146 9.82 14.20 2.40
C LEU A 146 9.72 13.09 1.35
N GLY A 147 10.57 12.05 1.44
CA GLY A 147 10.47 10.88 0.57
C GLY A 147 9.15 10.12 0.74
N ILE A 148 8.73 9.88 1.99
CA ILE A 148 7.44 9.21 2.28
C ILE A 148 6.27 10.08 1.79
N LEU A 149 6.29 11.37 2.08
CA LEU A 149 5.25 12.30 1.66
C LEU A 149 5.20 12.45 0.13
N ALA A 150 6.34 12.43 -0.56
CA ALA A 150 6.38 12.45 -2.01
C ALA A 150 5.65 11.26 -2.62
N ALA A 151 5.91 10.05 -2.10
CA ALA A 151 5.20 8.84 -2.53
C ALA A 151 3.70 8.93 -2.23
N GLY A 152 3.32 9.36 -1.02
CA GLY A 152 1.90 9.55 -0.68
C GLY A 152 1.19 10.55 -1.59
N MET A 153 1.86 11.67 -1.93
CA MET A 153 1.34 12.68 -2.84
C MET A 153 1.29 12.18 -4.29
N GLY A 154 2.28 11.41 -4.73
CA GLY A 154 2.30 10.77 -6.05
C GLY A 154 1.09 9.86 -6.26
N VAL A 155 0.83 8.97 -5.31
CA VAL A 155 -0.39 8.13 -5.28
C VAL A 155 -1.66 8.98 -5.32
N ALA A 156 -1.75 10.04 -4.52
CA ALA A 156 -2.93 10.91 -4.48
C ALA A 156 -3.19 11.59 -5.84
N VAL A 157 -2.14 12.15 -6.46
CA VAL A 157 -2.23 12.75 -7.80
C VAL A 157 -2.61 11.70 -8.84
N PHE A 158 -2.00 10.52 -8.81
CA PHE A 158 -2.36 9.41 -9.69
C PHE A 158 -3.84 9.03 -9.54
N ALA A 159 -4.33 8.85 -8.32
CA ALA A 159 -5.73 8.50 -8.06
C ALA A 159 -6.69 9.56 -8.60
N LEU A 160 -6.39 10.84 -8.40
CA LEU A 160 -7.20 11.94 -8.94
C LEU A 160 -7.22 11.95 -10.48
N VAL A 161 -6.06 11.82 -11.12
CA VAL A 161 -5.95 11.76 -12.59
C VAL A 161 -6.67 10.54 -13.14
N PHE A 162 -6.46 9.38 -12.53
CA PHE A 162 -7.08 8.12 -12.93
C PHE A 162 -8.60 8.19 -12.85
N VAL A 163 -9.15 8.67 -11.73
CA VAL A 163 -10.60 8.86 -11.55
C VAL A 163 -11.16 9.91 -12.51
N ALA A 164 -10.44 11.02 -12.73
CA ALA A 164 -10.85 12.05 -13.68
C ALA A 164 -10.96 11.50 -15.11
N ILE A 165 -10.06 10.61 -15.51
CA ILE A 165 -10.15 9.92 -16.82
C ILE A 165 -11.35 8.98 -16.84
N LEU A 166 -11.56 8.17 -15.79
CA LEU A 166 -12.67 7.23 -15.74
C LEU A 166 -14.05 7.89 -15.86
N VAL A 167 -14.23 9.06 -15.23
CA VAL A 167 -15.50 9.78 -15.15
C VAL A 167 -15.66 10.79 -16.30
N GLY A 168 -14.60 11.54 -16.63
CA GLY A 168 -14.67 12.69 -17.53
C GLY A 168 -14.37 12.38 -19.00
N VAL A 169 -13.69 11.28 -19.30
CA VAL A 169 -13.25 10.96 -20.67
C VAL A 169 -14.20 9.94 -21.32
N LYS A 170 -14.61 10.22 -22.57
CA LYS A 170 -15.42 9.29 -23.37
C LYS A 170 -14.66 7.99 -23.60
N LYS A 171 -15.36 6.85 -23.56
CA LYS A 171 -14.74 5.51 -23.66
C LYS A 171 -13.97 5.27 -24.97
N ASP A 172 -14.39 5.90 -26.05
CA ASP A 172 -13.74 5.80 -27.38
C ASP A 172 -12.55 6.75 -27.54
N SER A 173 -12.23 7.56 -26.52
CA SER A 173 -11.11 8.50 -26.57
C SER A 173 -9.77 7.77 -26.43
N PRO A 174 -8.70 8.21 -27.13
CA PRO A 174 -7.36 7.65 -26.95
C PRO A 174 -6.85 7.79 -25.50
N TRP A 175 -7.31 8.77 -24.74
CA TRP A 175 -6.95 8.95 -23.33
C TRP A 175 -7.43 7.81 -22.42
N ASN A 176 -8.44 7.05 -22.84
CA ASN A 176 -8.92 5.90 -22.08
C ASN A 176 -7.85 4.79 -22.00
N ILE A 177 -6.86 4.77 -22.91
CA ILE A 177 -5.72 3.85 -22.87
C ILE A 177 -4.98 3.90 -21.53
N LEU A 178 -4.87 5.09 -20.92
CA LEU A 178 -4.20 5.31 -19.63
C LEU A 178 -4.88 4.60 -18.44
N THR A 179 -6.10 4.08 -18.62
CA THR A 179 -6.82 3.30 -17.60
C THR A 179 -6.57 1.80 -17.70
N HIS A 180 -5.93 1.34 -18.78
CA HIS A 180 -5.61 -0.08 -18.98
C HIS A 180 -4.33 -0.47 -18.25
N SER A 181 -4.32 -1.67 -17.66
CA SER A 181 -3.34 -2.22 -16.72
C SER A 181 -1.91 -1.66 -16.82
N TRP A 182 -1.19 -1.91 -17.93
CA TRP A 182 0.22 -1.51 -18.07
C TRP A 182 0.42 -0.02 -18.33
N SER A 183 -0.57 0.63 -18.94
CA SER A 183 -0.54 2.07 -19.19
C SER A 183 -0.82 2.86 -17.91
N ALA A 184 -1.78 2.40 -17.11
CA ALA A 184 -2.06 2.93 -15.78
C ALA A 184 -0.84 2.80 -14.86
N LEU A 185 -0.18 1.64 -14.89
CA LEU A 185 1.05 1.42 -14.11
C LEU A 185 2.18 2.35 -14.56
N SER A 186 2.36 2.54 -15.88
CA SER A 186 3.34 3.50 -16.41
C SER A 186 3.04 4.93 -15.99
N MET A 187 1.77 5.35 -16.07
CA MET A 187 1.32 6.67 -15.62
C MET A 187 1.61 6.89 -14.13
N PHE A 188 1.32 5.89 -13.30
CA PHE A 188 1.65 5.90 -11.88
C PHE A 188 3.15 6.14 -11.65
N PHE A 189 4.03 5.36 -12.29
CA PHE A 189 5.48 5.54 -12.12
C PHE A 189 5.99 6.89 -12.64
N VAL A 190 5.43 7.43 -13.72
CA VAL A 190 5.80 8.78 -14.21
C VAL A 190 5.45 9.85 -13.17
N ILE A 191 4.27 9.77 -12.56
CA ILE A 191 3.83 10.70 -11.51
C ILE A 191 4.72 10.56 -10.27
N GLU A 192 5.02 9.34 -9.85
CA GLU A 192 5.88 9.04 -8.71
C GLU A 192 7.32 9.54 -8.90
N LEU A 193 7.90 9.31 -10.09
CA LEU A 193 9.22 9.82 -10.45
C LEU A 193 9.24 11.35 -10.47
N ALA A 194 8.19 11.99 -10.98
CA ALA A 194 8.08 13.45 -10.93
C ALA A 194 8.02 13.96 -9.48
N ALA A 195 7.26 13.29 -8.60
CA ALA A 195 7.14 13.67 -7.19
C ALA A 195 8.49 13.60 -6.46
N ILE A 196 9.26 12.52 -6.61
CA ILE A 196 10.57 12.41 -5.96
C ILE A 196 11.61 13.35 -6.57
N VAL A 197 11.57 13.60 -7.88
CA VAL A 197 12.44 14.60 -8.54
C VAL A 197 12.20 16.00 -7.97
N ILE A 198 10.93 16.38 -7.75
CA ILE A 198 10.60 17.66 -7.11
C ILE A 198 11.19 17.72 -5.70
N VAL A 199 11.13 16.64 -4.92
CA VAL A 199 11.74 16.61 -3.59
C VAL A 199 13.26 16.69 -3.63
N MET A 200 13.90 15.98 -4.56
CA MET A 200 15.37 15.95 -4.67
C MET A 200 15.97 17.27 -5.17
N PHE A 201 15.28 17.98 -6.07
CA PHE A 201 15.82 19.14 -6.79
C PHE A 201 15.05 20.45 -6.58
N GLY A 202 13.86 20.41 -5.98
CA GLY A 202 13.02 21.58 -5.72
C GLY A 202 13.43 22.42 -4.51
N GLY A 203 14.59 22.15 -3.90
CA GLY A 203 15.11 22.89 -2.76
C GLY A 203 14.51 22.51 -1.40
N LEU A 204 13.75 21.40 -1.32
CA LEU A 204 13.06 20.97 -0.09
C LEU A 204 13.98 20.26 0.92
N ILE A 205 15.15 19.75 0.49
CA ILE A 205 16.10 18.99 1.32
C ILE A 205 17.34 19.83 1.67
N HIS A 206 17.15 21.05 2.16
CA HIS A 206 18.24 21.95 2.56
C HIS A 206 18.10 22.44 3.99
#